data_AF-A0AAV5IC28-F1
#
_entry.id   AF-A0AAV5IC28-F1
#
_cell.length_a   1.000
_cell.length_b   1.000
_cell.length_c   1.000
_cell.angle_alpha   90.00
_cell.angle_beta   90.00
_cell.angle_gamma   90.00
#
_symmetry.space_group_name_H-M   'P 1'
#
loop_
_entity.id
_entity.type
_entity.pdbx_description
1 polymer ?
#
loop_
_entity_poly.entity_id
_entity_poly.type
_entity_poly.pdbx_seq_one_letter_code
_entity_poly.pdbx_strand_id
1 'polypeptide(L)' 'MGTPSKEDPATDADTSSGDAPPSGSTVFAEGERVLAYHGPRIYEAKVQKAELRKKEWKYFVHYLGWNKK' A
#
# COMPACT_ATOMS: atom_id res chain seq x y z
N MET A 1 34.53 -21.90 14.12
CA MET A 1 34.00 -21.51 12.80
C MET A 1 32.50 -21.30 13.00
N GLY A 2 32.05 -20.05 12.98
CA GLY A 2 30.66 -19.71 13.26
C GLY A 2 29.81 -19.72 12.00
N THR A 3 28.51 -19.91 12.18
CA THR A 3 27.46 -19.08 11.57
C THR A 3 26.26 -19.06 12.54
N PRO A 4 25.63 -17.89 12.77
CA PRO A 4 24.57 -17.73 13.75
C PRO A 4 23.22 -18.25 13.23
N SER A 5 22.42 -18.77 14.15
CA SER A 5 21.03 -19.16 13.93
C SER A 5 20.22 -17.96 13.44
N LYS A 6 19.59 -18.14 12.29
CA LYS A 6 18.71 -17.17 11.64
C LYS A 6 17.50 -16.90 12.55
N GLU A 7 17.48 -15.71 13.10
CA GLU A 7 16.35 -15.11 13.79
C GLU A 7 15.32 -14.65 12.74
N ASP A 8 14.17 -15.33 12.70
CA ASP A 8 12.97 -14.86 12.00
C ASP A 8 12.08 -14.16 13.04
N PRO A 9 12.04 -12.82 13.13
CA PRO A 9 10.90 -12.16 13.72
C PRO A 9 9.79 -12.16 12.67
N ALA A 10 8.92 -13.16 12.74
CA ALA A 10 7.54 -13.00 12.29
C ALA A 10 6.89 -11.94 13.17
N THR A 11 7.11 -10.67 12.85
CA THR A 11 6.27 -9.60 13.36
C THR A 11 4.99 -9.68 12.57
N ASP A 12 4.07 -10.53 13.02
CA ASP A 12 2.64 -10.38 12.76
C ASP A 12 2.26 -8.99 13.27
N ALA A 13 2.38 -8.01 12.38
CA ALA A 13 1.79 -6.69 12.56
C ALA A 13 0.29 -6.88 12.32
N ASP A 14 -0.39 -7.41 13.35
CA ASP A 14 -1.77 -7.05 13.60
C ASP A 14 -1.78 -5.53 13.77
N THR A 15 -2.16 -4.86 12.69
CA THR A 15 -2.68 -3.50 12.77
C THR A 15 -4.06 -3.60 12.18
N SER A 16 -4.96 -4.20 12.96
CA SER A 16 -6.35 -3.74 12.98
C SER A 16 -6.37 -2.25 13.37
N SER A 17 -6.03 -1.39 12.42
CA SER A 17 -6.71 -0.11 12.28
C SER A 17 -7.42 -0.18 10.95
N GLY A 18 -8.66 -0.66 11.00
CA GLY A 18 -9.70 -0.09 10.15
C GLY A 18 -9.84 1.38 10.51
N ASP A 19 -8.84 2.19 10.15
CA ASP A 19 -9.02 3.61 9.97
C ASP A 19 -9.72 3.72 8.61
N ALA A 20 -11.03 3.52 8.63
CA ALA A 20 -11.85 3.91 7.51
C ALA A 20 -11.50 5.39 7.25
N PRO A 21 -11.09 5.77 6.03
CA PRO A 21 -10.69 7.13 5.75
C PRO A 21 -11.81 8.07 6.22
N PRO A 22 -11.49 9.20 6.87
CA PRO A 22 -12.49 10.10 7.40
C PRO A 22 -13.50 10.41 6.29
N SER A 23 -14.77 10.06 6.53
CA SER A 23 -15.86 9.85 5.57
C SER A 23 -16.27 11.09 4.73
N GLY A 24 -15.40 12.07 4.52
CA GLY A 24 -15.60 13.25 3.68
C GLY A 24 -14.45 13.54 2.69
N SER A 25 -13.34 12.81 2.72
CA SER A 25 -12.23 12.96 1.76
C SER A 25 -12.25 11.84 0.74
N THR A 26 -12.53 12.13 -0.53
CA THR A 26 -12.46 11.16 -1.64
C THR A 26 -11.04 10.99 -2.19
N VAL A 27 -10.04 11.55 -1.52
CA VAL A 27 -8.64 11.59 -1.97
C VAL A 27 -7.81 10.65 -1.10
N PHE A 28 -7.05 9.77 -1.75
CA PHE A 28 -6.16 8.83 -1.08
C PHE A 28 -4.84 9.50 -0.67
N ALA A 29 -4.35 9.20 0.52
CA ALA A 29 -3.09 9.72 1.02
C ALA A 29 -1.88 8.88 0.57
N GLU A 30 -0.70 9.49 0.54
CA GLU A 30 0.54 8.73 0.36
C GLU A 30 0.74 7.77 1.54
N GLY A 31 1.09 6.53 1.22
CA GLY A 31 1.23 5.45 2.19
C GLY A 31 -0.04 4.65 2.45
N GLU A 32 -1.19 5.12 1.99
CA GLU A 32 -2.47 4.45 2.16
C GLU A 32 -2.52 3.12 1.41
N ARG A 33 -3.11 2.10 2.06
CA ARG A 33 -3.37 0.80 1.43
C ARG A 33 -4.70 0.88 0.70
N VAL A 34 -4.69 0.52 -0.58
CA VAL A 34 -5.84 0.62 -1.47
C VAL A 34 -6.02 -0.68 -2.26
N LEU A 35 -7.25 -0.92 -2.73
CA LEU A 35 -7.54 -1.95 -3.72
C LEU A 35 -7.48 -1.34 -5.13
N ALA A 36 -6.62 -1.88 -5.99
CA ALA A 36 -6.39 -1.36 -7.33
C ALA A 36 -6.67 -2.42 -8.40
N TYR A 37 -7.33 -2.00 -9.48
CA TYR A 37 -7.57 -2.84 -10.65
C TYR A 37 -6.31 -2.99 -11.49
N HIS A 38 -6.00 -4.23 -11.87
CA HIS A 38 -5.04 -4.54 -12.93
C HIS A 38 -5.70 -5.53 -13.90
N GLY A 39 -6.22 -4.98 -15.01
CA GLY A 39 -7.15 -5.70 -15.88
C GLY A 39 -8.45 -6.03 -15.13
N PRO A 40 -8.98 -7.27 -15.25
CA PRO A 40 -10.22 -7.67 -14.58
C PRO A 40 -10.05 -8.08 -13.10
N ARG A 41 -8.81 -8.05 -12.57
CA ARG A 41 -8.50 -8.49 -11.19
C ARG A 41 -8.23 -7.30 -10.29
N ILE A 42 -8.54 -7.47 -9.01
CA ILE A 42 -8.28 -6.50 -7.95
C ILE A 42 -7.09 -7.00 -7.13
N TYR A 43 -6.16 -6.11 -6.82
CA TYR A 43 -4.99 -6.39 -6.00
C TYR A 43 -4.84 -5.36 -4.89
N GLU A 44 -4.25 -5.75 -3.77
CA GLU A 44 -3.80 -4.79 -2.77
C GLU A 44 -2.60 -4.00 -3.31
N ALA A 45 -2.63 -2.70 -3.07
CA ALA A 45 -1.57 -1.78 -3.45
C ALA A 45 -1.37 -0.71 -2.38
N LYS A 46 -0.23 -0.04 -2.45
CA LYS A 46 0.09 1.12 -1.61
C LYS A 46 0.22 2.36 -2.48
N VAL A 47 -0.43 3.45 -2.10
CA VAL A 47 -0.24 4.74 -2.75
C VAL A 47 1.17 5.23 -2.44
N GLN A 48 1.99 5.40 -3.47
CA GLN A 48 3.32 5.98 -3.37
C GLN A 48 3.30 7.49 -3.57
N LYS A 49 2.32 8.01 -4.32
CA LYS A 49 2.20 9.45 -4.56
C LYS A 49 0.80 9.81 -5.05
N ALA A 50 0.30 10.96 -4.62
CA ALA A 50 -0.90 11.59 -5.17
C ALA A 50 -0.51 12.92 -5.84
N GLU A 51 -0.93 13.11 -7.09
CA GLU A 51 -0.67 14.35 -7.83
C GLU A 51 -1.96 14.89 -8.45
N LEU A 52 -2.23 16.18 -8.27
CA LEU A 52 -3.32 16.87 -8.97
C LEU A 52 -2.79 17.44 -10.30
N ARG A 53 -3.21 16.88 -11.43
CA ARG A 53 -2.85 17.37 -12.77
C ARG A 53 -4.11 17.73 -13.54
N LYS A 54 -4.18 18.95 -14.09
CA LYS A 54 -5.34 19.43 -14.87
C LYS A 54 -6.69 19.27 -14.14
N LYS A 55 -6.71 19.50 -12.82
CA LYS A 55 -7.88 19.28 -11.92
C LYS A 55 -8.32 17.81 -11.78
N GLU A 56 -7.48 16.86 -12.16
CA GLU A 56 -7.71 15.42 -11.98
C GLU A 56 -6.63 14.82 -11.06
N TRP A 57 -7.04 13.99 -10.11
CA TRP A 57 -6.11 13.28 -9.23
C TRP A 57 -5.51 12.08 -9.95
N LYS A 58 -4.19 11.96 -9.90
CA LYS A 58 -3.44 10.80 -10.36
C LYS A 58 -2.69 10.20 -9.19
N TYR A 59 -2.88 8.91 -9.00
CA TYR A 59 -2.23 8.16 -7.94
C TYR A 59 -1.20 7.21 -8.55
N PHE A 60 0.00 7.25 -8.01
CA PHE A 60 1.03 6.26 -8.29
C PHE A 60 0.88 5.18 -7.23
N VAL A 61 0.55 3.97 -7.65
CA VAL A 61 0.36 2.83 -6.75
C VAL A 61 1.42 1.77 -7.01
N HIS A 62 1.81 1.07 -5.94
CA HIS A 62 2.65 -0.12 -6.03
C HIS A 62 1.88 -1.33 -5.50
N TYR A 63 1.68 -2.34 -6.34
CA TYR A 63 1.01 -3.57 -5.97
C TYR A 63 1.83 -4.34 -4.93
N LEU A 64 1.20 -4.75 -3.84
CA LEU A 64 1.85 -5.51 -2.79
C LEU A 64 2.21 -6.90 -3.30
N GLY A 65 3.40 -7.39 -2.93
CA GLY A 65 3.93 -8.67 -3.39
C GLY A 65 4.55 -8.65 -4.80
N TRP A 66 4.56 -7.52 -5.49
CA TRP A 66 5.27 -7.35 -6.76
C TRP A 66 6.70 -6.86 -6.47
N ASN A 67 7.64 -7.17 -7.36
CA ASN A 67 9.02 -6.71 -7.20
C ASN A 67 9.07 -5.18 -7.08
N LYS A 68 9.82 -4.70 -6.09
CA LYS A 68 10.11 -3.27 -5.96
C LYS A 68 10.96 -2.86 -7.15
N LYS A 69 10.44 -1.95 -7.96
CA LYS A 69 11.22 -1.20 -8.96
C LYS A 69 11.76 0.07 -8.32
#